data_AF-A0A1H2SLL4-F1
#
_entry.id   AF-A0A1H2SLL4-F1
#
_cell.length_a   1.000
_cell.length_b   1.000
_cell.length_c   1.000
_cell.angle_alpha   90.00
_cell.angle_beta   90.00
_cell.angle_gamma   90.00
#
_symmetry.space_group_name_H-M   'P 1'
#
loop_
_entity.id
_entity.type
_entity.pdbx_description
1 polymer ?
#
loop_
_entity_poly.entity_id
_entity_poly.type
_entity_poly.pdbx_seq_one_letter_code
_entity_poly.pdbx_strand_id
1 'polypeptide(L)'
;MAENELPEYLQSIFYPLFQHCTDVECKLMLLDEILEVGDKKEIPFLTELESHSNPKISNKAFQIKNELQSKLGLMTNTERRRLPMSLCFIYDEFNIRPSKTDPELDFEVELDILEMED
;
A
#
# COMPACT_ATOMS: atom_id res chain seq x y z
N MET A 1 -35.21 6.87 3.43
CA MET A 1 -34.75 5.92 4.46
C MET A 1 -33.25 6.08 4.46
N ALA A 2 -32.66 6.68 5.50
CA ALA A 2 -31.21 6.78 5.59
C ALA A 2 -30.70 5.38 5.94
N GLU A 3 -30.03 4.74 4.99
CA GLU A 3 -29.34 3.49 5.23
C GLU A 3 -28.29 3.77 6.30
N ASN A 4 -28.55 3.29 7.51
CA ASN A 4 -27.70 3.48 8.68
C ASN A 4 -26.56 2.45 8.60
N GLU A 5 -25.80 2.48 7.50
CA GLU A 5 -24.70 1.55 7.23
C GLU A 5 -23.52 1.92 8.12
N LEU A 6 -23.14 0.97 8.97
CA LEU A 6 -21.94 1.10 9.79
C LEU A 6 -20.71 1.15 8.87
N PRO A 7 -19.68 1.96 9.20
CA PRO A 7 -18.45 1.99 8.44
C PRO A 7 -17.85 0.60 8.22
N GLU A 8 -17.41 0.32 7.00
CA GLU A 8 -16.93 -1.02 6.61
C GLU A 8 -15.72 -1.48 7.43
N TYR A 9 -14.87 -0.56 7.89
CA TYR A 9 -13.72 -0.88 8.75
C TYR A 9 -14.12 -1.51 10.09
N LEU A 10 -15.36 -1.32 10.55
CA LEU A 10 -15.86 -1.93 11.79
C LEU A 10 -16.16 -3.42 11.63
N GLN A 11 -16.21 -3.93 10.40
CA GLN A 11 -16.39 -5.36 10.14
C GLN A 11 -15.10 -6.17 10.36
N SER A 12 -13.95 -5.49 10.45
CA SER A 12 -12.67 -6.08 10.80
C SER A 12 -12.68 -6.64 12.22
N ILE A 13 -12.24 -7.89 12.38
CA ILE A 13 -12.02 -8.46 13.71
C ILE A 13 -10.79 -7.86 14.40
N PHE A 14 -9.85 -7.31 13.62
CA PHE A 14 -8.62 -6.71 14.10
C PHE A 14 -8.82 -5.28 14.58
N TYR A 15 -9.84 -4.57 14.07
CA TYR A 15 -10.18 -3.22 14.53
C TYR A 15 -10.28 -3.10 16.07
N PRO A 16 -11.12 -3.87 16.78
CA PRO A 16 -11.21 -3.76 18.24
C PRO A 16 -9.90 -4.16 18.93
N LEU A 17 -9.17 -5.15 18.42
CA LEU A 17 -7.87 -5.57 18.97
C LEU A 17 -6.84 -4.44 18.88
N PHE A 18 -6.84 -3.74 17.74
CA PHE A 18 -5.95 -2.63 17.48
C PHE A 18 -6.25 -1.40 18.35
N GLN A 19 -7.54 -1.15 18.65
CA GLN A 19 -7.95 -0.07 19.54
C GLN A 19 -7.52 -0.31 20.99
N HIS A 20 -7.59 -1.56 21.46
CA HIS A 20 -7.23 -1.92 22.83
C HIS A 20 -5.73 -2.15 23.04
N CYS A 21 -4.98 -2.32 21.95
CA CYS A 21 -3.54 -2.42 22.01
C CYS A 21 -2.90 -1.04 22.28
N THR A 22 -2.15 -0.91 23.37
CA THR A 22 -1.44 0.34 23.71
C THR A 22 -0.04 0.41 23.13
N ASP A 23 0.62 -0.74 22.96
CA ASP A 23 1.99 -0.83 22.46
C ASP A 23 2.01 -0.77 20.92
N VAL A 24 2.96 -0.01 20.39
CA VAL A 24 3.22 0.11 18.95
C VAL A 24 3.74 -1.21 18.40
N GLU A 25 4.61 -1.92 19.12
CA GLU A 25 5.19 -3.18 18.64
C GLU A 25 4.11 -4.26 18.53
N CYS A 26 3.20 -4.35 19.50
CA CYS A 26 2.05 -5.24 19.42
C CYS A 26 1.09 -4.85 18.28
N LYS A 27 0.90 -3.55 18.00
CA LYS A 27 0.11 -3.11 16.83
C LYS A 27 0.75 -3.52 15.51
N LEU A 28 2.08 -3.43 15.41
CA LEU A 28 2.82 -3.87 14.23
C LEU A 28 2.72 -5.39 14.06
N MET A 29 2.84 -6.16 15.15
CA MET A 29 2.60 -7.60 15.13
C MET A 29 1.18 -7.94 14.67
N LEU A 30 0.15 -7.21 15.15
CA LEU A 30 -1.22 -7.41 14.69
C LEU A 30 -1.38 -7.16 13.18
N LEU A 31 -0.67 -6.18 12.62
CA LEU A 31 -0.67 -5.95 11.17
C LEU A 31 -0.06 -7.13 10.40
N ASP A 32 0.99 -7.76 10.94
CA ASP A 32 1.57 -8.97 10.34
C ASP A 32 0.57 -10.14 10.38
N GLU A 33 -0.14 -10.32 11.50
CA GLU A 33 -1.18 -11.35 11.60
C GLU A 33 -2.35 -11.12 10.61
N ILE A 34 -2.70 -9.86 10.32
CA ILE A 34 -3.70 -9.53 9.29
C ILE A 34 -3.26 -10.05 7.92
N LEU A 35 -1.97 -9.99 7.57
CA LEU A 35 -1.51 -10.54 6.31
C LEU A 35 -1.64 -12.07 6.27
N GLU A 36 -1.33 -12.72 7.38
CA GLU A 36 -1.32 -14.18 7.47
C GLU A 36 -2.73 -14.78 7.40
N VAL A 37 -3.67 -14.27 8.19
CA VAL A 37 -5.01 -14.86 8.34
C VAL A 37 -6.17 -13.96 7.87
N GLY A 38 -5.89 -12.72 7.46
CA GLY A 38 -6.92 -11.76 7.07
C GLY A 38 -7.61 -12.07 5.73
N ASP A 39 -8.81 -11.51 5.57
CA ASP A 39 -9.61 -11.62 4.36
C ASP A 39 -9.91 -10.23 3.75
N LYS A 40 -10.83 -10.19 2.79
CA LYS A 40 -11.21 -8.95 2.09
C LYS A 40 -11.80 -7.88 3.01
N LYS A 41 -12.37 -8.26 4.16
CA LYS A 41 -13.01 -7.33 5.11
C LYS A 41 -11.99 -6.50 5.88
N GLU A 42 -10.72 -6.90 5.84
CA GLU A 42 -9.63 -6.19 6.50
C GLU A 42 -9.11 -5.02 5.66
N ILE A 43 -9.39 -4.98 4.36
CA ILE A 43 -8.92 -3.93 3.45
C ILE A 43 -9.42 -2.52 3.83
N PRO A 44 -10.72 -2.31 4.17
CA PRO A 44 -11.18 -1.01 4.65
C PRO A 44 -10.49 -0.56 5.94
N PHE A 45 -10.21 -1.50 6.85
CA PHE A 45 -9.50 -1.20 8.09
C PHE A 45 -8.03 -0.82 7.84
N LEU A 46 -7.32 -1.56 6.99
CA LEU A 46 -5.94 -1.21 6.61
C LEU A 46 -5.87 0.14 5.90
N THR A 47 -6.87 0.48 5.08
CA THR A 47 -6.97 1.77 4.40
C THR A 47 -7.13 2.93 5.40
N GLU A 48 -7.93 2.74 6.45
CA GLU A 48 -8.05 3.75 7.52
C GLU A 48 -6.71 3.94 8.25
N LEU A 49 -5.97 2.85 8.50
CA LEU A 49 -4.67 2.89 9.16
C LEU A 49 -3.57 3.57 8.35
N GLU A 50 -3.71 3.73 7.03
CA GLU A 50 -2.75 4.50 6.22
C GLU A 50 -2.72 5.98 6.62
N SER A 51 -3.81 6.50 7.17
CA SER A 51 -3.90 7.88 7.69
C SER A 51 -3.46 8.01 9.15
N HIS A 52 -2.95 6.93 9.76
CA HIS A 52 -2.61 6.90 11.18
C HIS A 52 -1.43 7.84 11.52
N SER A 53 -1.51 8.51 12.68
CA SER A 53 -0.54 9.53 13.12
C SER A 53 0.90 9.02 13.28
N ASN A 54 1.05 7.73 13.62
CA ASN A 54 2.34 7.07 13.71
C ASN A 54 2.79 6.54 12.33
N PRO A 55 3.90 7.05 11.76
CA PRO A 55 4.36 6.68 10.42
C PRO A 55 4.76 5.21 10.30
N LYS A 56 5.22 4.56 11.39
CA LYS A 56 5.53 3.12 11.36
C LYS A 56 4.26 2.30 11.09
N ILE A 57 3.17 2.66 11.75
CA ILE A 57 1.87 1.99 11.60
C ILE A 57 1.30 2.26 10.21
N SER A 58 1.30 3.53 9.77
CA SER A 58 0.78 3.92 8.45
C SER A 58 1.53 3.21 7.31
N ASN A 59 2.86 3.25 7.32
CA ASN A 59 3.67 2.58 6.30
C ASN A 59 3.46 1.05 6.30
N LYS A 60 3.38 0.45 7.49
CA LYS A 60 3.13 -1.00 7.62
C LYS A 60 1.74 -1.36 7.11
N ALA A 61 0.71 -0.58 7.45
CA ALA A 61 -0.65 -0.80 6.96
C ALA A 61 -0.73 -0.74 5.44
N PHE A 62 -0.04 0.22 4.80
CA PHE A 62 0.05 0.29 3.34
C PHE A 62 0.70 -0.94 2.71
N GLN A 63 1.84 -1.39 3.27
CA GLN A 63 2.52 -2.61 2.80
C GLN A 63 1.60 -3.82 2.90
N ILE A 64 1.04 -4.07 4.09
CA ILE A 64 0.15 -5.19 4.36
C ILE A 64 -1.11 -5.14 3.50
N LYS A 65 -1.68 -3.95 3.25
CA LYS A 65 -2.83 -3.80 2.35
C LYS A 65 -2.50 -4.27 0.94
N ASN A 66 -1.39 -3.81 0.37
CA ASN A 66 -0.99 -4.20 -0.98
C ASN A 66 -0.70 -5.71 -1.05
N GLU A 67 0.01 -6.26 -0.07
CA GLU A 67 0.32 -7.68 -0.02
C GLU A 67 -0.94 -8.53 0.14
N LEU A 68 -1.86 -8.15 1.03
CA LEU A 68 -3.12 -8.84 1.25
C LEU A 68 -4.02 -8.77 0.01
N GLN A 69 -4.14 -7.60 -0.64
CA GLN A 69 -4.89 -7.48 -1.89
C GLN A 69 -4.27 -8.36 -3.00
N SER A 70 -2.96 -8.50 -3.01
CA SER A 70 -2.25 -9.36 -3.97
C SER A 70 -2.50 -10.84 -3.69
N LYS A 71 -2.39 -11.25 -2.41
CA LYS A 71 -2.71 -12.61 -1.92
C LYS A 71 -4.15 -13.01 -2.25
N LEU A 72 -5.08 -12.05 -2.20
CA LEU A 72 -6.50 -12.25 -2.51
C LEU A 72 -6.84 -12.10 -4.00
N GLY A 73 -5.85 -11.85 -4.86
CA GLY A 73 -6.04 -11.68 -6.31
C GLY A 73 -6.85 -10.44 -6.70
N LEU A 74 -6.88 -9.42 -5.84
CA LEU A 74 -7.62 -8.17 -6.04
C LEU A 74 -6.81 -7.09 -6.75
N MET A 75 -5.47 -7.16 -6.74
CA MET A 75 -4.64 -6.19 -7.47
C MET A 75 -4.40 -6.66 -8.91
N THR A 76 -4.65 -5.76 -9.86
CA THR A 76 -4.18 -5.94 -11.25
C THR A 76 -2.83 -5.25 -11.42
N ASN A 77 -1.94 -5.84 -12.24
CA ASN A 77 -0.57 -5.36 -12.47
C ASN A 77 -0.48 -3.89 -12.93
N THR A 78 -1.60 -3.32 -13.41
CA THR A 78 -1.71 -1.98 -13.98
C THR A 78 -1.69 -0.84 -12.94
N GLU A 79 -2.19 -1.06 -11.73
CA GLU A 79 -2.29 0.00 -10.70
C GLU A 79 -0.97 0.23 -9.96
N ARG A 80 -0.12 -0.82 -9.85
CA ARG A 80 1.19 -0.74 -9.18
C ARG A 80 2.20 0.21 -9.84
N ARG A 81 2.01 0.54 -11.12
CA ARG A 81 3.03 1.24 -11.93
C ARG A 81 2.76 2.73 -12.15
N ARG A 82 1.67 3.27 -11.61
CA ARG A 82 1.28 4.67 -11.87
C ARG A 82 1.50 5.52 -10.63
N LEU A 83 2.50 6.39 -10.69
CA LEU A 83 2.61 7.48 -9.74
C LEU A 83 1.36 8.36 -9.86
N PRO A 84 0.77 8.81 -8.73
CA PRO A 84 -0.36 9.73 -8.75
C PRO A 84 -0.04 10.96 -9.61
N MET A 85 -0.99 11.35 -10.46
CA MET A 85 -0.82 12.52 -11.34
C MET A 85 -0.55 13.81 -10.54
N SER A 86 -0.99 13.87 -9.29
CA SER A 86 -0.69 14.97 -8.37
C SER A 86 0.80 15.10 -8.05
N LEU A 87 1.63 14.07 -8.23
CA LEU A 87 3.09 14.16 -8.01
C LEU A 87 3.85 14.63 -9.26
N CYS A 88 3.13 14.96 -10.35
CA CYS A 88 3.76 15.47 -11.57
C CYS A 88 4.55 16.78 -11.31
N PHE A 89 4.15 17.59 -10.32
CA PHE A 89 4.88 18.83 -9.97
C PHE A 89 6.33 18.58 -9.55
N ILE A 90 6.67 17.38 -9.07
CA ILE A 90 8.04 17.04 -8.67
C ILE A 90 8.97 17.11 -9.88
N TYR A 91 8.49 16.74 -11.08
CA TYR A 91 9.28 16.86 -12.31
C TYR A 91 9.63 18.33 -12.61
N ASP A 92 8.69 19.25 -12.39
CA ASP A 92 8.89 20.67 -12.61
C ASP A 92 9.78 21.29 -11.52
N GLU A 93 9.56 20.96 -10.25
CA GLU A 93 10.31 21.51 -9.11
C GLU A 93 11.79 21.11 -9.14
N PHE A 94 12.07 19.85 -9.46
CA PHE A 94 13.44 19.32 -9.54
C PHE A 94 14.06 19.45 -10.95
N ASN A 95 13.37 20.08 -11.91
CA ASN A 95 13.76 20.10 -13.33
C ASN A 95 14.10 18.70 -13.88
N ILE A 96 13.44 17.65 -13.37
CA ILE A 96 13.61 16.28 -13.85
C ILE A 96 12.89 16.20 -15.19
N ARG A 97 13.66 16.35 -16.25
CA ARG A 97 13.17 16.10 -17.61
C ARG A 97 13.46 14.64 -17.92
N PRO A 98 12.52 13.90 -18.55
CA PRO A 98 12.86 12.61 -19.11
C PRO A 98 14.11 12.80 -19.98
N SER A 99 15.11 11.95 -19.82
CA SER A 99 16.25 11.96 -20.73
C SER A 99 15.68 11.89 -22.14
N LYS A 100 16.17 12.76 -23.03
CA LYS A 100 15.91 12.56 -24.45
C LYS A 100 16.41 11.15 -24.71
N THR A 101 15.54 10.26 -25.17
CA THR A 101 15.94 8.92 -25.61
C THR A 101 16.95 9.14 -26.72
N ASP A 102 18.23 9.10 -26.35
CA ASP A 102 19.31 9.14 -27.31
C ASP A 102 19.41 7.72 -27.86
N PRO A 103 19.13 7.51 -29.15
CA PRO A 103 19.19 6.19 -29.74
C PRO A 103 20.61 5.57 -29.71
N GLU A 104 21.64 6.35 -29.36
CA GLU A 104 23.01 5.86 -29.15
C GLU A 104 23.38 5.61 -27.67
N LEU A 105 22.53 6.02 -26.70
CA LEU A 105 22.71 5.60 -25.31
C LEU A 105 22.17 4.19 -25.12
N ASP A 106 22.99 3.20 -25.48
CA ASP A 106 22.89 1.85 -24.96
C ASP A 106 23.47 1.88 -23.54
N PHE A 107 22.59 2.05 -22.55
CA PHE A 107 22.99 1.75 -21.18
C PHE A 107 23.12 0.23 -21.15
N GLU A 108 24.34 -0.29 -21.33
CA GLU A 108 24.70 -1.72 -21.27
C GLU A 108 24.28 -2.43 -19.96
N VAL A 109 23.51 -1.77 -19.11
CA VAL A 109 22.76 -2.31 -18.00
C VAL A 109 21.39 -2.73 -18.53
N GLU A 110 21.26 -4.00 -18.91
CA GLU A 110 19.95 -4.62 -19.07
C GLU A 110 19.13 -4.35 -17.79
N LEU A 111 17.88 -3.90 -17.95
CA LEU A 111 16.95 -3.66 -16.84
C LEU A 111 16.49 -4.99 -16.23
N ASP A 112 17.43 -5.85 -15.84
CA ASP A 112 17.21 -7.18 -15.25
C ASP A 112 16.58 -7.12 -13.85
N ILE A 113 16.41 -5.91 -13.30
CA ILE A 113 15.70 -5.70 -12.04
C ILE A 113 14.20 -6.05 -12.17
N LEU A 114 13.70 -6.26 -13.40
CA LEU A 114 12.31 -6.65 -13.68
C LEU A 114 12.10 -8.14 -13.95
N GLU A 115 13.14 -8.97 -14.02
CA GLU A 115 13.04 -10.41 -14.36
C GLU A 115 13.41 -11.38 -13.21
N MET A 116 13.33 -10.95 -11.95
CA MET A 116 13.32 -11.93 -10.85
C MET A 116 11.89 -12.42 -10.60
N GLU A 117 11.47 -13.40 -11.39
CA GLU A 117 10.45 -14.39 -10.99
C GLU A 117 11.12 -15.43 -10.09
N ASP A 118 10.70 -15.50 -8.83
CA ASP A 118 10.46 -16.75 -8.08
C ASP A 118 9.57 -16.45 -6.85
#